data_AF-A0A949LSJ2-F1
#
_entry.id   AF-A0A949LSJ2-F1
#
_cell.length_a   1.000
_cell.length_b   1.000
_cell.length_c   1.000
_cell.angle_alpha   90.00
_cell.angle_beta   90.00
_cell.angle_gamma   90.00
#
_symmetry.space_group_name_H-M   'P 1'
#
loop_
_entity.id
_entity.type
_entity.pdbx_description
1 polymer ?
#
loop_
_entity_poly.entity_id
_entity_poly.type
_entity_poly.pdbx_seq_one_letter_code
_entity_poly.pdbx_strand_id
1 'polypeptide(L)' 'KRGGTAAEAVNSYFRQRYEHQFLYDWPTMEQMLRRAGFGTVIRQKCGRGDLPELILDDPKYEWESLYVEAVKPAAAA' A
#
# COMPACT_ATOMS: atom_id res chain seq x y z
N LYS A 1 19.54 5.03 -8.96
CA LYS A 1 19.41 5.76 -7.69
C LYS A 1 18.43 4.99 -6.82
N ARG A 2 18.80 4.56 -5.60
CA ARG A 2 17.82 4.01 -4.65
C ARG A 2 16.91 5.18 -4.25
N GLY A 3 15.80 5.35 -4.97
CA GLY A 3 14.87 6.46 -4.75
C GLY A 3 14.03 6.17 -3.53
N GLY A 4 14.31 6.87 -2.43
CA GLY A 4 13.46 6.85 -1.26
C GLY A 4 12.16 7.62 -1.52
N THR A 5 11.05 7.18 -0.92
CA THR A 5 9.75 7.87 -0.97
C THR A 5 9.60 8.88 0.16
N ALA A 6 8.56 9.72 0.09
CA ALA A 6 8.25 10.66 1.16
C ALA A 6 7.86 9.92 2.45
N ALA A 7 7.01 8.88 2.37
CA ALA A 7 6.69 8.08 3.53
C ALA A 7 7.90 7.31 4.09
N GLU A 8 8.81 6.79 3.26
CA GLU A 8 10.08 6.18 3.74
C GLU A 8 10.92 7.20 4.53
N ALA A 9 11.02 8.45 4.06
CA ALA A 9 11.72 9.52 4.77
C ALA A 9 11.06 9.85 6.11
N VAL A 10 9.72 9.99 6.16
CA VAL A 10 8.96 10.20 7.41
C VAL A 10 9.19 9.04 8.37
N ASN A 11 9.02 7.80 7.90
CA ASN A 11 9.22 6.61 8.72
C ASN A 11 10.64 6.51 9.30
N SER A 12 11.66 6.97 8.56
CA SER A 12 13.05 6.97 9.06
C SER A 12 13.24 7.83 10.32
N TYR A 13 12.42 8.87 10.49
CA TYR A 13 12.48 9.78 11.62
C TYR A 13 11.48 9.41 12.71
N PHE A 14 10.24 9.07 12.36
CA PHE A 14 9.16 8.85 13.33
C PHE A 14 9.05 7.41 13.82
N ARG A 15 9.59 6.41 13.13
CA ARG A 15 9.56 5.02 13.60
C ARG A 15 10.68 4.69 14.61
N GLN A 16 11.35 5.70 15.15
CA GLN A 16 12.37 5.50 16.18
C GLN A 16 11.77 4.70 17.34
N ARG A 17 12.44 3.62 17.73
CA ARG A 17 12.00 2.71 18.81
C ARG A 17 10.63 2.04 18.60
N TYR A 18 10.10 2.04 17.38
CA TYR A 18 8.81 1.43 17.03
C TYR A 18 7.59 2.02 17.77
N GLU A 19 7.71 3.25 18.28
CA GLU A 19 6.62 3.92 19.00
C GLU A 19 5.46 4.33 18.06
N HIS A 20 5.74 4.46 16.76
CA HIS A 20 4.78 4.81 15.73
C HIS A 20 4.56 3.67 14.71
N GLN A 21 3.33 3.57 14.22
CA GLN A 21 2.98 2.71 13.09
C GLN A 21 3.68 3.21 11.81
N PHE A 22 3.94 2.29 10.88
CA PHE A 22 4.56 2.62 9.60
C PHE A 22 3.54 3.32 8.69
N LEU A 23 3.87 4.52 8.23
CA LEU A 23 3.06 5.27 7.27
C LEU A 23 3.26 4.72 5.85
N TYR A 24 2.19 4.58 5.09
CA TYR A 24 2.25 4.20 3.69
C TYR A 24 1.69 5.32 2.81
N ASP A 25 2.51 5.82 1.87
CA ASP A 25 2.03 6.51 0.69
C ASP A 25 1.95 5.55 -0.50
N TRP A 26 1.30 5.99 -1.59
CA TRP A 26 1.17 5.17 -2.80
C TRP A 26 2.53 4.67 -3.33
N PRO A 27 3.54 5.54 -3.57
CA PRO A 27 4.83 5.07 -4.07
C PRO A 27 5.53 4.06 -3.17
N THR A 28 5.37 4.16 -1.85
CA THR A 28 5.97 3.21 -0.90
C THR A 28 5.28 1.86 -0.98
N MET A 29 3.94 1.85 -0.91
CA MET A 29 3.17 0.61 -0.97
C MET A 29 3.38 -0.10 -2.30
N GLU A 30 3.38 0.63 -3.42
CA GLU A 30 3.65 0.07 -4.74
C GLU A 30 5.02 -0.61 -4.79
N GLN A 31 6.07 0.10 -4.37
CA GLN A 31 7.43 -0.45 -4.36
C GLN A 31 7.54 -1.68 -3.46
N MET A 32 6.93 -1.66 -2.28
CA MET A 32 6.96 -2.77 -1.34
C MET A 32 6.25 -4.01 -1.89
N LEU A 33 5.07 -3.84 -2.48
CA LEU A 33 4.32 -4.94 -3.10
C LEU A 33 5.07 -5.52 -4.30
N ARG A 34 5.64 -4.68 -5.17
CA ARG A 34 6.48 -5.16 -6.29
C ARG A 34 7.71 -5.92 -5.80
N ARG A 35 8.41 -5.43 -4.78
CA ARG A 35 9.56 -6.12 -4.15
C ARG A 35 9.14 -7.45 -3.51
N ALA A 36 7.90 -7.56 -3.03
CA ALA A 36 7.33 -8.79 -2.47
C ALA A 36 6.84 -9.80 -3.53
N GLY A 37 7.00 -9.49 -4.83
CA GLY A 37 6.68 -10.40 -5.93
C GLY A 37 5.24 -10.29 -6.46
N PHE A 38 4.50 -9.23 -6.12
CA PHE A 38 3.23 -8.95 -6.79
C PHE A 38 3.48 -8.38 -8.19
N GLY A 39 2.92 -9.04 -9.21
CA GLY A 39 3.13 -8.66 -10.61
C GLY A 39 2.26 -7.48 -11.03
N THR A 40 0.99 -7.53 -10.62
CA THR A 40 0.02 -6.45 -10.80
C THR A 40 -0.17 -5.74 -9.48
N VAL A 41 -0.05 -4.41 -9.48
CA VAL A 41 -0.29 -3.55 -8.32
C VAL A 41 -1.03 -2.31 -8.82
N ILE A 42 -2.23 -2.06 -8.31
CA ILE A 42 -3.15 -1.03 -8.79
C ILE A 42 -3.57 -0.16 -7.61
N ARG A 43 -3.52 1.16 -7.81
CA ARG A 43 -4.10 2.11 -6.86
C ARG A 43 -5.59 2.20 -7.10
N GLN A 44 -6.38 1.93 -6.06
CA GLN A 44 -7.83 1.99 -6.08
C GLN A 44 -8.36 3.27 -5.40
N LYS A 45 -9.68 3.33 -5.25
CA LYS A 45 -10.42 4.38 -4.54
C LYS A 45 -11.35 3.73 -3.52
N CYS A 46 -11.81 4.51 -2.55
CA CYS A 46 -12.84 4.07 -1.60
C CYS A 46 -14.07 3.52 -2.36
N GLY A 47 -14.57 2.37 -1.92
CA GLY A 47 -15.71 1.69 -2.51
C GLY A 47 -15.43 1.03 -3.86
N ARG A 48 -14.16 0.82 -4.25
CA ARG A 48 -13.77 0.21 -5.54
C ARG A 48 -12.79 -0.94 -5.34
N GLY A 49 -13.10 -2.08 -5.98
CA GLY A 49 -12.27 -3.27 -6.00
C GLY A 49 -12.83 -4.36 -6.90
N ASP A 50 -12.00 -5.33 -7.24
CA ASP A 50 -12.34 -6.48 -8.09
C ASP A 50 -13.20 -7.52 -7.35
N LEU A 51 -13.14 -7.53 -6.01
CA LEU A 51 -13.91 -8.42 -5.13
C LEU A 51 -14.86 -7.61 -4.24
N PRO A 52 -16.11 -7.36 -4.68
CA PRO A 52 -17.07 -6.50 -3.97
C PRO A 52 -17.33 -6.92 -2.51
N GLU A 53 -17.27 -8.22 -2.22
CA GLU A 53 -17.49 -8.78 -0.89
C GLU A 53 -16.40 -8.42 0.13
N LEU A 54 -15.22 -7.99 -0.34
CA LEU A 54 -14.11 -7.55 0.52
C LEU A 54 -14.10 -6.03 0.74
N ILE A 55 -14.97 -5.29 0.05
CA ILE A 55 -15.05 -3.83 0.17
C ILE A 55 -15.85 -3.50 1.44
N LEU A 56 -15.13 -3.21 2.51
CA LEU A 56 -15.67 -2.84 3.83
C LEU A 56 -15.41 -1.36 4.15
N ASP A 57 -15.23 -0.54 3.12
CA ASP A 57 -14.80 0.84 3.25
C ASP A 57 -15.87 1.71 3.90
N ASP A 58 -15.45 2.54 4.85
CA ASP A 58 -16.29 3.58 5.46
C ASP A 58 -15.86 4.96 4.89
N PRO A 59 -16.76 5.70 4.21
CA PRO A 59 -16.42 6.99 3.62
C PRO A 59 -15.80 8.00 4.58
N LYS A 60 -16.05 7.91 5.90
CA LYS A 60 -15.46 8.82 6.88
C LYS A 60 -13.93 8.68 6.99
N TYR A 61 -13.38 7.53 6.60
CA TYR A 61 -11.95 7.24 6.63
C TYR A 61 -11.27 7.38 5.26
N GLU A 62 -12.00 7.78 4.21
CA GLU A 62 -11.48 7.83 2.83
C GLU A 62 -10.20 8.69 2.71
N TRP A 63 -10.19 9.86 3.35
CA TRP A 63 -9.10 10.82 3.21
C TRP A 63 -7.80 10.39 3.91
N GLU A 64 -7.91 9.52 4.92
CA GLU A 64 -6.76 8.97 5.68
C GLU A 64 -6.35 7.57 5.20
N SER A 65 -7.08 6.99 4.25
CA SER A 65 -6.87 5.63 3.75
C SER A 65 -6.13 5.57 2.41
N LEU A 66 -5.32 4.51 2.23
CA LEU A 66 -4.69 4.16 0.96
C LEU A 66 -5.27 2.83 0.44
N TYR A 67 -5.97 2.87 -0.69
CA TYR A 67 -6.60 1.71 -1.32
C TYR A 67 -5.70 1.11 -2.40
N VAL A 68 -5.36 -0.17 -2.26
CA VAL A 68 -4.45 -0.87 -3.18
C VAL A 68 -4.90 -2.30 -3.39
N GLU A 69 -4.93 -2.72 -4.64
CA GLU A 69 -5.09 -4.13 -5.02
C GLU A 69 -3.81 -4.65 -5.65
N ALA A 70 -3.45 -5.88 -5.31
CA ALA A 70 -2.25 -6.51 -5.84
C ALA A 70 -2.45 -8.01 -6.05
N VAL A 71 -1.95 -8.50 -7.18
CA VAL A 71 -2.08 -9.89 -7.59
C VAL A 71 -0.70 -10.51 -7.76
N LYS A 72 -0.47 -11.65 -7.09
CA LYS A 72 0.71 -12.47 -7.34
C LYS A 72 0.54 -13.19 -8.67
N PRO A 73 1.59 -13.30 -9.50
CA PRO A 73 1.55 -14.20 -10.65
C PRO A 73 1.17 -15.61 -10.18
N ALA A 74 0.36 -16.32 -10.99
CA ALA A 74 0.15 -17.74 -10.76
C ALA A 74 1.52 -18.44 -10.70
N ALA A 75 1.67 -19.41 -9.79
CA ALA A 75 2.86 -20.25 -9.81
C ALA A 75 2.97 -20.87 -11.20
N ALA A 76 4.17 -20.85 -11.79
CA ALA A 76 4.41 -21.62 -13.00
C ALA A 76 4.08 -23.09 -12.67
N ALA A 77 3.18 -23.67 -13.47
CA ALA A 77 2.78 -25.07 -13.35
C ALA A 77 3.96 -26.02 -13.58
#